data_AF-A0A831RUF6-F1
#
_entry.id   AF-A0A831RUF6-F1
#
_cell.length_a   1.000
_cell.length_b   1.000
_cell.length_c   1.000
_cell.angle_alpha   90.00
_cell.angle_beta   90.00
_cell.angle_gamma   90.00
#
_symmetry.space_group_name_H-M   'P 1'
#
loop_
_entity.id
_entity.type
_entity.pdbx_description
1 polymer ?
#
loop_
_entity_poly.entity_id
_entity_poly.type
_entity_poly.pdbx_seq_one_letter_code
_entity_poly.pdbx_strand_id
1 'polypeptide(L)'
;MKHSTILSTLCAIPAFLLASSAFAEGALENPRDNSFQSGIGVFSGWYCDAEKIELIIDDRPAKTAAYGTPRGDTKNVCGDTDNGFGLLFSFNIFGAGIHTVRALADGVEFDRATFSVDYLDPNYVRGMASWVDISVPELGKKATLLWQESIQGYAISNVRDLEYSLDDVFHATVGKWSGTWQSARSAGGTFDMNMEKVQIPGRGETLQPTQITITNTGCSEKSRQTSPITSLDDLSSEVVMKDGSAVHITFVATETLTTITGVFVFNSGQCKGLDGAFTVIR
;
A
#
# COMPACT_ATOMS: atom_id res chain seq x y z
N MET A 1 72.24 49.74 28.81
CA MET A 1 70.90 49.47 29.35
C MET A 1 70.17 48.50 28.44
N LYS A 2 69.54 47.49 29.05
CA LYS A 2 68.53 46.55 28.51
C LYS A 2 69.06 45.32 27.74
N HIS A 3 69.14 44.21 28.49
CA HIS A 3 69.03 42.83 28.00
C HIS A 3 67.61 42.57 27.47
N SER A 4 67.48 41.76 26.41
CA SER A 4 66.18 41.21 25.98
C SER A 4 66.30 39.70 25.77
N THR A 5 65.53 38.97 26.56
CA THR A 5 65.44 37.52 26.69
C THR A 5 64.56 36.93 25.59
N ILE A 6 64.98 35.80 25.00
CA ILE A 6 64.20 35.03 24.02
C ILE A 6 63.36 34.01 24.77
N LEU A 7 62.03 34.09 24.67
CA LEU A 7 61.09 33.07 25.16
C LEU A 7 60.72 32.13 24.01
N SER A 8 60.98 30.83 24.18
CA SER A 8 60.46 29.78 23.31
C SER A 8 58.98 29.53 23.61
N THR A 9 58.17 29.35 22.57
CA THR A 9 56.75 29.01 22.70
C THR A 9 56.54 27.59 22.19
N LEU A 10 56.18 26.68 23.10
CA LEU A 10 55.71 25.33 22.78
C LEU A 10 54.37 25.41 22.06
N CYS A 11 54.26 24.77 20.89
CA CYS A 11 53.01 24.60 20.15
C CYS A 11 52.31 23.32 20.63
N ALA A 12 51.16 23.45 21.28
CA ALA A 12 50.32 22.33 21.67
C ALA A 12 49.42 21.92 20.50
N ILE A 13 49.52 20.65 20.06
CA ILE A 13 48.68 20.07 19.01
C ILE A 13 47.38 19.57 19.66
N PRO A 14 46.18 19.98 19.19
CA PRO A 14 44.93 19.45 19.71
C PRO A 14 44.68 18.06 19.12
N ALA A 15 44.44 17.07 19.99
CA ALA A 15 43.99 15.74 19.60
C ALA A 15 42.56 15.82 19.07
N PHE A 16 42.39 15.64 17.76
CA PHE A 16 41.09 15.42 17.13
C PHE A 16 40.60 14.02 17.52
N LEU A 17 39.55 13.94 18.34
CA LEU A 17 38.79 12.72 18.56
C LEU A 17 38.10 12.35 17.26
N LEU A 18 38.56 11.28 16.61
CA LEU A 18 37.84 10.62 15.52
C LEU A 18 36.58 10.01 16.13
N ALA A 19 35.42 10.56 15.80
CA ALA A 19 34.14 9.88 16.05
C ALA A 19 34.11 8.64 15.14
N SER A 20 34.41 7.47 15.69
CA SER A 20 34.13 6.21 15.03
C SER A 20 32.64 6.14 14.75
N SER A 21 32.25 6.18 13.49
CA SER A 21 30.91 5.77 13.08
C SER A 21 30.76 4.31 13.52
N ALA A 22 30.04 4.08 14.61
CA ALA A 22 29.60 2.74 14.94
C ALA A 22 28.71 2.30 13.78
N PHE A 23 29.20 1.36 12.96
CA PHE A 23 28.34 0.64 12.04
C PHE A 23 27.25 -0.02 12.89
N ALA A 24 26.00 0.06 12.44
CA ALA A 24 24.91 -0.65 13.12
C ALA A 24 25.31 -2.13 13.22
N GLU A 25 25.35 -2.66 14.44
CA GLU A 25 25.77 -4.03 14.74
C GLU A 25 24.68 -5.06 14.42
N GLY A 26 23.57 -4.60 13.83
CA GLY A 26 22.47 -5.41 13.34
C GLY A 26 21.34 -4.56 12.77
N ALA A 27 20.31 -5.22 12.24
CA ALA A 27 19.09 -4.61 11.75
C ALA A 27 17.89 -5.54 11.90
N LEU A 28 16.74 -4.98 12.30
CA LEU A 28 15.44 -5.61 12.14
C LEU A 28 14.93 -5.32 10.72
N GLU A 29 14.80 -6.36 9.91
CA GLU A 29 14.45 -6.22 8.50
C GLU A 29 12.97 -6.44 8.23
N ASN A 30 12.33 -7.33 8.97
CA ASN A 30 10.89 -7.58 8.88
C ASN A 30 10.29 -7.72 10.28
N PRO A 31 9.20 -7.01 10.59
CA PRO A 31 8.54 -5.97 9.79
C PRO A 31 9.35 -4.67 9.71
N ARG A 32 9.08 -3.85 8.69
CA ARG A 32 9.57 -2.46 8.60
C ARG A 32 8.53 -1.49 9.14
N ASP A 33 8.98 -0.27 9.45
CA ASP A 33 8.09 0.84 9.81
C ASP A 33 7.00 1.05 8.76
N ASN A 34 5.76 1.22 9.24
CA ASN A 34 4.55 1.42 8.43
C ASN A 34 4.22 0.26 7.48
N SER A 35 4.77 -0.93 7.72
CA SER A 35 4.40 -2.13 6.97
C SER A 35 3.09 -2.73 7.47
N PHE A 36 2.50 -3.59 6.65
CA PHE A 36 1.30 -4.36 6.96
C PHE A 36 1.65 -5.82 7.13
N GLN A 37 1.14 -6.44 8.19
CA GLN A 37 1.34 -7.85 8.49
C GLN A 37 0.01 -8.55 8.70
N SER A 38 -0.10 -9.79 8.23
CA SER A 38 -1.26 -10.65 8.43
C SER A 38 -0.83 -12.11 8.39
N GLY A 39 -1.65 -13.00 8.95
CA GLY A 39 -1.42 -14.43 8.92
C GLY A 39 -0.20 -14.87 9.72
N ILE A 40 0.49 -15.88 9.23
CA ILE A 40 1.69 -16.48 9.81
C ILE A 40 2.90 -16.03 9.00
N GLY A 41 3.85 -15.37 9.66
CA GLY A 41 5.08 -14.87 9.05
C GLY A 41 6.26 -14.89 10.01
N VAL A 42 7.35 -14.22 9.62
CA VAL A 42 8.62 -14.28 10.36
C VAL A 42 9.06 -12.87 10.69
N PHE A 43 9.33 -12.62 11.97
CA PHE A 43 10.18 -11.51 12.35
C PHE A 43 11.63 -11.88 12.03
N SER A 44 12.33 -11.08 11.23
CA SER A 44 13.67 -11.43 10.74
C SER A 44 14.59 -10.23 10.63
N GLY A 45 15.88 -10.54 10.65
CA GLY A 45 16.94 -9.56 10.52
C GLY A 45 18.30 -10.21 10.69
N TRP A 46 19.27 -9.39 11.08
CA TRP A 46 20.62 -9.86 11.40
C TRP A 46 21.23 -9.07 12.56
N TYR A 47 22.22 -9.67 13.20
CA TYR A 47 23.09 -9.04 14.19
C TYR A 47 24.50 -9.66 14.04
N CYS A 48 25.57 -8.93 14.32
CA CYS A 48 26.93 -9.41 14.06
C CYS A 48 27.46 -10.40 15.10
N ASP A 49 27.24 -10.12 16.38
CA ASP A 49 27.71 -11.01 17.44
C ASP A 49 26.76 -10.91 18.63
N ALA A 50 26.01 -11.98 18.88
CA ALA A 50 25.06 -12.05 19.98
C ALA A 50 25.01 -13.47 20.53
N GLU A 51 24.95 -13.62 21.85
CA GLU A 51 24.61 -14.91 22.46
C GLU A 51 23.12 -15.22 22.27
N LYS A 52 22.29 -14.18 22.24
CA LYS A 52 20.83 -14.31 22.16
C LYS A 52 20.19 -13.10 21.48
N ILE A 53 19.28 -13.39 20.56
CA ILE A 53 18.35 -12.40 20.00
C ILE A 53 16.97 -12.56 20.62
N GLU A 54 16.40 -11.47 21.10
CA GLU A 54 15.06 -11.41 21.68
C GLU A 54 14.19 -10.36 21.00
N LEU A 55 12.92 -10.71 20.81
CA LEU A 55 11.91 -9.79 20.30
C LEU A 55 10.86 -9.53 21.38
N ILE A 56 10.58 -8.25 21.62
CA ILE A 56 9.50 -7.77 22.48
C ILE A 56 8.47 -7.10 21.58
N ILE A 57 7.24 -7.61 21.58
CA ILE A 57 6.13 -7.05 20.80
C ILE A 57 5.17 -6.39 21.77
N ASP A 58 4.97 -5.08 21.62
CA ASP A 58 4.25 -4.22 22.56
C ASP A 58 4.79 -4.42 23.99
N ASP A 59 3.91 -4.65 24.96
CA ASP A 59 4.25 -4.95 26.36
C ASP A 59 4.27 -6.46 26.66
N ARG A 60 4.39 -7.31 25.64
CA ARG A 60 4.36 -8.78 25.80
C ARG A 60 5.75 -9.30 26.24
N PRO A 61 5.81 -10.47 26.90
CA PRO A 61 7.09 -11.07 27.29
C PRO A 61 8.02 -11.31 26.10
N ALA A 62 9.32 -11.10 26.32
CA ALA A 62 10.35 -11.33 25.32
C ALA A 62 10.31 -12.77 24.77
N LYS A 63 10.55 -12.91 23.47
CA LYS A 63 10.64 -14.18 22.76
C LYS A 63 12.00 -14.31 22.11
N THR A 64 12.71 -15.39 22.43
CA THR A 64 13.99 -15.72 21.79
C THR A 64 13.77 -16.09 20.33
N ALA A 65 14.47 -15.42 19.42
CA ALA A 65 14.54 -15.79 18.02
C ALA A 65 15.61 -16.86 17.80
N ALA A 66 15.44 -17.69 16.77
CA ALA A 66 16.55 -18.51 16.28
C ALA A 66 17.59 -17.58 15.63
N TYR A 67 18.87 -17.76 15.94
CA TYR A 67 20.00 -16.95 15.46
C TYR A 67 21.11 -17.88 14.93
N GLY A 68 21.98 -17.38 14.05
CA GLY A 68 23.05 -18.18 13.44
C GLY A 68 22.82 -18.61 12.00
N THR A 69 21.78 -18.11 11.31
CA THR A 69 21.53 -18.51 9.91
C THR A 69 22.46 -17.75 8.96
N PRO A 70 23.02 -18.40 7.91
CA PRO A 70 23.95 -17.74 7.00
C PRO A 70 23.36 -16.54 6.24
N ARG A 71 24.10 -15.44 6.26
CA ARG A 71 23.86 -14.14 5.62
C ARG A 71 25.17 -13.68 4.97
N GLY A 72 25.36 -14.05 3.71
CA GLY A 72 26.58 -13.71 2.97
C GLY A 72 26.76 -12.21 2.74
N ASP A 73 25.66 -11.47 2.74
CA ASP A 73 25.61 -10.02 2.57
C ASP A 73 26.16 -9.24 3.78
N THR A 74 26.19 -9.83 4.97
CA THR A 74 26.68 -9.15 6.19
C THR A 74 28.17 -9.32 6.43
N LYS A 75 28.87 -10.15 5.64
CA LYS A 75 30.29 -10.48 5.85
C LYS A 75 31.23 -9.30 5.92
N ASN A 76 31.01 -8.28 5.09
CA ASN A 76 31.85 -7.09 5.10
C ASN A 76 31.64 -6.21 6.34
N VAL A 77 30.51 -6.39 7.05
CA VAL A 77 30.15 -5.64 8.25
C VAL A 77 30.52 -6.41 9.51
N CYS A 78 30.17 -7.70 9.58
CA CYS A 78 30.32 -8.52 10.77
C CYS A 78 31.62 -9.35 10.80
N GLY A 79 32.26 -9.58 9.64
CA GLY A 79 33.47 -10.41 9.52
C GLY A 79 33.21 -11.90 9.29
N ASP A 80 31.97 -12.37 9.50
CA ASP A 80 31.50 -13.74 9.31
C ASP A 80 30.14 -13.77 8.59
N THR A 81 29.36 -14.84 8.69
CA THR A 81 28.09 -14.94 7.96
C THR A 81 26.94 -15.50 8.77
N ASP A 82 27.15 -16.08 9.94
CA ASP A 82 26.13 -16.67 10.80
C ASP A 82 25.34 -15.63 11.61
N ASN A 83 24.90 -14.58 10.91
CA ASN A 83 24.36 -13.36 11.49
C ASN A 83 22.83 -13.28 11.43
N GLY A 84 22.15 -14.20 10.74
CA GLY A 84 20.71 -14.11 10.52
C GLY A 84 19.88 -14.63 11.70
N PHE A 85 18.83 -13.88 12.07
CA PHE A 85 17.81 -14.35 13.02
C PHE A 85 16.40 -14.43 12.42
N GLY A 86 15.57 -15.28 13.03
CA GLY A 86 14.16 -15.46 12.66
C GLY A 86 13.29 -15.95 13.81
N LEU A 87 12.10 -15.38 13.95
CA LEU A 87 11.03 -15.86 14.83
C LEU A 87 9.72 -16.02 14.05
N LEU A 88 9.30 -17.27 13.84
CA LEU A 88 8.01 -17.59 13.23
C LEU A 88 6.88 -17.24 14.20
N PHE A 89 5.87 -16.51 13.71
CA PHE A 89 4.77 -16.05 14.54
C PHE A 89 3.47 -15.90 13.74
N SER A 90 2.33 -16.00 14.41
CA SER A 90 1.03 -15.60 13.83
C SER A 90 0.75 -14.15 14.22
N PHE A 91 0.73 -13.24 13.26
CA PHE A 91 0.40 -11.84 13.49
C PHE A 91 -1.04 -11.64 13.95
N ASN A 92 -1.95 -12.54 13.53
CA ASN A 92 -3.38 -12.48 13.88
C ASN A 92 -3.61 -12.45 15.40
N ILE A 93 -2.72 -13.06 16.21
CA ILE A 93 -2.89 -13.11 17.67
C ILE A 93 -2.64 -11.76 18.37
N PHE A 94 -2.10 -10.79 17.64
CA PHE A 94 -1.92 -9.43 18.14
C PHE A 94 -3.23 -8.65 18.13
N GLY A 95 -4.22 -9.06 17.32
CA GLY A 95 -5.42 -8.30 17.03
C GLY A 95 -5.17 -7.26 15.94
N ALA A 96 -6.24 -6.64 15.44
CA ALA A 96 -6.13 -5.58 14.44
C ALA A 96 -5.65 -4.28 15.12
N GLY A 97 -4.73 -3.57 14.48
CA GLY A 97 -4.19 -2.32 15.02
C GLY A 97 -2.71 -2.11 14.75
N ILE A 98 -2.15 -1.08 15.38
CA ILE A 98 -0.73 -0.74 15.30
C ILE A 98 0.01 -1.43 16.44
N HIS A 99 1.11 -2.09 16.12
CA HIS A 99 1.98 -2.81 17.04
C HIS A 99 3.43 -2.34 16.90
N THR A 100 4.22 -2.50 17.94
CA THR A 100 5.66 -2.19 17.92
C THR A 100 6.46 -3.42 18.30
N VAL A 101 7.47 -3.76 17.50
CA VAL A 101 8.47 -4.76 17.85
C VAL A 101 9.79 -4.08 18.18
N ARG A 102 10.44 -4.55 19.24
CA ARG A 102 11.80 -4.16 19.64
C ARG A 102 12.69 -5.38 19.54
N ALA A 103 13.83 -5.25 18.87
CA ALA A 103 14.82 -6.28 18.72
C ALA A 103 16.00 -6.02 19.65
N LEU A 104 16.32 -7.01 20.48
CA LEU A 104 17.36 -6.94 21.48
C LEU A 104 18.42 -8.01 21.21
N ALA A 105 19.68 -7.62 21.33
CA ALA A 105 20.84 -8.51 21.38
C ALA A 105 21.38 -8.48 22.80
N ASP A 106 21.43 -9.63 23.46
CA ASP A 106 21.96 -9.78 24.83
C ASP A 106 21.34 -8.78 25.84
N GLY A 107 20.04 -8.52 25.67
CA GLY A 107 19.27 -7.61 26.51
C GLY A 107 19.37 -6.12 26.15
N VAL A 108 20.19 -5.76 25.16
CA VAL A 108 20.33 -4.38 24.66
C VAL A 108 19.54 -4.24 23.36
N GLU A 109 18.65 -3.25 23.31
CA GLU A 109 17.90 -2.95 22.10
C GLU A 109 18.81 -2.38 21.01
N PHE A 110 18.78 -2.97 19.82
CA PHE A 110 19.53 -2.51 18.67
C PHE A 110 18.65 -1.94 17.55
N ASP A 111 17.38 -2.35 17.47
CA ASP A 111 16.44 -1.84 16.48
C ASP A 111 14.98 -1.98 16.94
N ARG A 112 14.07 -1.25 16.28
CA ARG A 112 12.63 -1.31 16.50
C ARG A 112 11.85 -0.97 15.23
N ALA A 113 10.62 -1.48 15.13
CA ALA A 113 9.71 -1.12 14.05
C ALA A 113 8.25 -1.07 14.52
N THR A 114 7.48 -0.15 13.93
CA THR A 114 6.02 -0.07 14.09
C THR A 114 5.31 -0.59 12.85
N PHE A 115 4.35 -1.50 13.01
CA PHE A 115 3.63 -2.15 11.92
C PHE A 115 2.14 -2.28 12.21
N SER A 116 1.34 -2.38 11.16
CA SER A 116 -0.12 -2.56 11.25
C SER A 116 -0.50 -4.01 11.01
N VAL A 117 -1.43 -4.51 11.82
CA VAL A 117 -2.04 -5.84 11.65
C VAL A 117 -3.50 -5.68 11.25
N ASP A 118 -3.91 -6.47 10.26
CA ASP A 118 -5.30 -6.75 9.92
C ASP A 118 -5.41 -8.23 9.54
N TYR A 119 -6.56 -8.86 9.77
CA TYR A 119 -6.73 -10.29 9.55
C TYR A 119 -8.20 -10.71 9.44
N LEU A 120 -8.41 -11.92 8.93
CA LEU A 120 -9.73 -12.54 8.86
C LEU A 120 -10.03 -13.27 10.18
N ASP A 121 -11.11 -12.90 10.86
CA ASP A 121 -11.58 -13.63 12.03
C ASP A 121 -12.16 -15.00 11.62
N PRO A 122 -11.87 -16.09 12.37
CA PRO A 122 -11.03 -16.16 13.59
C PRO A 122 -9.52 -16.23 13.28
N ASN A 123 -8.67 -16.02 14.29
CA ASN A 123 -7.19 -16.08 14.20
C ASN A 123 -6.61 -17.24 13.37
N TYR A 124 -7.31 -18.38 13.31
CA TYR A 124 -6.99 -19.53 12.48
C TYR A 124 -8.23 -20.00 11.70
N VAL A 125 -8.35 -19.53 10.46
CA VAL A 125 -9.41 -19.94 9.52
C VAL A 125 -9.15 -21.35 9.01
N ARG A 126 -10.22 -22.14 8.87
CA ARG A 126 -10.22 -23.55 8.45
C ARG A 126 -11.29 -23.82 7.40
N GLY A 127 -11.01 -24.71 6.46
CA GLY A 127 -11.89 -25.10 5.37
C GLY A 127 -12.20 -23.99 4.37
N MET A 128 -11.41 -22.91 4.31
CA MET A 128 -11.74 -21.77 3.46
C MET A 128 -11.17 -21.96 2.05
N ALA A 129 -12.06 -21.96 1.06
CA ALA A 129 -11.70 -21.85 -0.35
C ALA A 129 -12.03 -20.43 -0.81
N SER A 130 -11.00 -19.61 -0.96
CA SER A 130 -11.13 -18.23 -1.43
C SER A 130 -10.01 -17.91 -2.39
N TRP A 131 -10.35 -17.25 -3.49
CA TRP A 131 -9.40 -16.72 -4.46
C TRP A 131 -9.90 -15.39 -5.00
N VAL A 132 -8.97 -14.56 -5.46
CA VAL A 132 -9.25 -13.31 -6.15
C VAL A 132 -8.24 -13.11 -7.27
N ASP A 133 -8.70 -12.64 -8.41
CA ASP A 133 -7.81 -12.18 -9.47
C ASP A 133 -7.54 -10.69 -9.26
N ILE A 134 -6.26 -10.32 -9.22
CA ILE A 134 -5.82 -8.92 -9.17
C ILE A 134 -5.10 -8.55 -10.46
N SER A 135 -5.28 -7.30 -10.89
CA SER A 135 -4.49 -6.73 -11.96
C SER A 135 -3.20 -6.12 -11.37
N VAL A 136 -2.05 -6.38 -12.00
CA VAL A 136 -0.73 -5.80 -11.66
C VAL A 136 -0.21 -5.04 -12.88
N PRO A 137 -0.79 -3.87 -13.17
CA PRO A 137 -0.73 -3.31 -14.50
C PRO A 137 0.65 -2.71 -14.83
N GLU A 138 1.42 -2.29 -13.83
CA GLU A 138 2.81 -1.86 -13.98
C GLU A 138 3.73 -2.97 -14.51
N LEU A 139 3.34 -4.23 -14.30
CA LEU A 139 4.04 -5.39 -14.83
C LEU A 139 3.34 -6.00 -16.05
N GLY A 140 2.21 -5.43 -16.48
CA GLY A 140 1.38 -5.99 -17.54
C GLY A 140 0.81 -7.37 -17.19
N LYS A 141 0.60 -7.68 -15.90
CA LYS A 141 0.18 -9.01 -15.44
C LYS A 141 -1.19 -8.99 -14.78
N LYS A 142 -1.83 -10.15 -14.79
CA LYS A 142 -2.93 -10.52 -13.90
C LYS A 142 -2.46 -11.68 -13.03
N ALA A 143 -2.71 -11.60 -11.73
CA ALA A 143 -2.31 -12.62 -10.76
C ALA A 143 -3.55 -13.17 -10.04
N THR A 144 -3.61 -14.48 -9.86
CA THR A 144 -4.60 -15.11 -8.98
C THR A 144 -3.97 -15.26 -7.60
N LEU A 145 -4.58 -14.62 -6.61
CA LEU A 145 -4.29 -14.81 -5.20
C LEU A 145 -5.21 -15.90 -4.66
N LEU A 146 -4.64 -16.94 -4.05
CA LEU A 146 -5.35 -18.06 -3.44
C LEU A 146 -5.10 -18.06 -1.94
N TRP A 147 -6.17 -18.23 -1.16
CA TRP A 147 -6.05 -18.42 0.28
C TRP A 147 -5.28 -19.72 0.59
N GLN A 148 -4.30 -19.61 1.48
CA GLN A 148 -3.51 -20.71 1.99
C GLN A 148 -3.59 -20.77 3.51
N GLU A 149 -4.31 -21.78 4.02
CA GLU A 149 -4.49 -21.99 5.47
C GLU A 149 -3.17 -22.20 6.23
N SER A 150 -2.14 -22.76 5.58
CA SER A 150 -0.84 -22.99 6.22
C SER A 150 -0.12 -21.70 6.63
N ILE A 151 -0.41 -20.59 5.94
CA ILE A 151 0.15 -19.27 6.22
C ILE A 151 -0.90 -18.28 6.69
N GLN A 152 -2.17 -18.69 6.78
CA GLN A 152 -3.30 -17.82 7.15
C GLN A 152 -3.33 -16.53 6.31
N GLY A 153 -3.10 -16.65 5.01
CA GLY A 153 -2.98 -15.52 4.08
C GLY A 153 -3.14 -15.94 2.63
N TYR A 154 -2.96 -14.99 1.71
CA TYR A 154 -3.05 -15.24 0.27
C TYR A 154 -1.66 -15.44 -0.35
N ALA A 155 -1.54 -16.41 -1.25
CA ALA A 155 -0.36 -16.63 -2.07
C ALA A 155 -0.70 -16.52 -3.56
N ILE A 156 0.26 -16.09 -4.37
CA ILE A 156 0.11 -16.09 -5.83
C ILE A 156 0.10 -17.55 -6.32
N SER A 157 -0.99 -17.97 -6.95
CA SER A 157 -1.16 -19.33 -7.50
C SER A 157 -1.06 -19.37 -9.02
N ASN A 158 -1.30 -18.25 -9.69
CA ASN A 158 -1.21 -18.12 -11.14
C ASN A 158 -0.81 -16.69 -11.53
N VAL A 159 -0.02 -16.57 -12.60
CA VAL A 159 0.32 -15.28 -13.22
C VAL A 159 0.12 -15.44 -14.72
N ARG A 160 -0.59 -14.50 -15.33
CA ARG A 160 -0.81 -14.41 -16.78
C ARG A 160 -0.61 -12.98 -17.27
N ASP A 161 -0.41 -12.81 -18.56
CA ASP A 161 -0.38 -11.48 -19.18
C ASP A 161 -1.76 -10.83 -19.11
N LEU A 162 -1.80 -9.51 -18.94
CA LEU A 162 -3.00 -8.75 -19.25
C LEU A 162 -3.24 -8.84 -20.76
N GLU A 163 -4.51 -9.01 -21.14
CA GLU A 163 -4.91 -9.06 -22.54
C GLU A 163 -4.69 -7.71 -23.26
N TYR A 164 -4.59 -6.62 -22.49
CA TYR A 164 -4.32 -5.27 -22.96
C TYR A 164 -3.32 -4.58 -22.03
N SER A 165 -2.43 -3.75 -22.57
CA SER A 165 -1.54 -2.93 -21.74
C SER A 165 -2.31 -1.79 -21.08
N LEU A 166 -1.77 -1.23 -19.98
CA LEU A 166 -2.31 0.00 -19.41
C LEU A 166 -2.39 1.15 -20.42
N ASP A 167 -1.37 1.26 -21.28
CA ASP A 167 -1.33 2.30 -22.30
C ASP A 167 -2.47 2.12 -23.31
N ASP A 168 -2.78 0.88 -23.71
CA ASP A 168 -3.93 0.59 -24.58
C ASP A 168 -5.24 1.03 -23.92
N VAL A 169 -5.41 0.73 -22.63
CA VAL A 169 -6.57 1.17 -21.85
C VAL A 169 -6.65 2.69 -21.81
N PHE A 170 -5.56 3.39 -21.53
CA PHE A 170 -5.53 4.85 -21.51
C PHE A 170 -5.83 5.44 -22.89
N HIS A 171 -5.24 4.92 -23.96
CA HIS A 171 -5.49 5.37 -25.33
C HIS A 171 -6.96 5.19 -25.75
N ALA A 172 -7.56 4.06 -25.38
CA ALA A 172 -8.94 3.75 -25.72
C ALA A 172 -9.95 4.55 -24.86
N THR A 173 -9.62 4.82 -23.60
CA THR A 173 -10.58 5.37 -22.63
C THR A 173 -10.50 6.89 -22.50
N VAL A 174 -9.33 7.52 -22.59
CA VAL A 174 -9.17 8.97 -22.36
C VAL A 174 -9.93 9.78 -23.40
N GLY A 175 -10.75 10.72 -22.98
CA GLY A 175 -11.52 11.61 -23.87
C GLY A 175 -12.98 11.71 -23.49
N LYS A 176 -13.76 12.35 -24.37
CA LYS A 176 -15.17 12.62 -24.12
C LYS A 176 -16.02 11.39 -24.37
N TRP A 177 -16.95 11.14 -23.45
CA TRP A 177 -17.96 10.09 -23.53
C TRP A 177 -19.35 10.71 -23.37
N SER A 178 -20.27 10.33 -24.24
CA SER A 178 -21.63 10.87 -24.26
C SER A 178 -22.65 9.77 -24.46
N GLY A 179 -23.81 9.93 -23.84
CA GLY A 179 -24.89 8.97 -23.97
C GLY A 179 -26.08 9.27 -23.07
N THR A 180 -26.77 8.21 -22.68
CA THR A 180 -28.05 8.31 -21.96
C THR A 180 -28.03 7.50 -20.68
N TRP A 181 -28.87 7.90 -19.73
CA TRP A 181 -29.17 7.11 -18.55
C TRP A 181 -30.68 6.93 -18.36
N GLN A 182 -31.05 5.87 -17.66
CA GLN A 182 -32.44 5.51 -17.36
C GLN A 182 -32.56 5.04 -15.91
N SER A 183 -33.77 5.16 -15.35
CA SER A 183 -34.10 4.69 -14.01
C SER A 183 -35.56 4.29 -13.93
N ALA A 184 -35.89 3.36 -13.03
CA ALA A 184 -37.28 3.07 -12.71
C ALA A 184 -38.00 4.27 -12.05
N ARG A 185 -37.26 5.26 -11.55
CA ARG A 185 -37.75 6.40 -10.77
C ARG A 185 -37.70 7.73 -11.52
N SER A 186 -37.22 7.75 -12.77
CA SER A 186 -37.08 8.96 -13.59
C SER A 186 -37.35 8.66 -15.06
N ALA A 187 -37.69 9.69 -15.84
CA ALA A 187 -37.78 9.60 -17.30
C ALA A 187 -36.40 9.36 -17.97
N GLY A 188 -35.32 9.40 -17.20
CA GLY A 188 -33.95 9.31 -17.70
C GLY A 188 -33.46 10.64 -18.29
N GLY A 189 -32.24 10.62 -18.82
CA GLY A 189 -31.61 11.82 -19.34
C GLY A 189 -30.31 11.51 -20.07
N THR A 190 -29.48 12.52 -20.23
CA THR A 190 -28.12 12.39 -20.76
C THR A 190 -27.12 12.16 -19.65
N PHE A 191 -26.12 11.33 -19.95
CA PHE A 191 -24.94 11.15 -19.12
C PHE A 191 -23.73 11.45 -19.99
N ASP A 192 -23.00 12.49 -19.63
CA ASP A 192 -21.78 12.91 -20.32
C ASP A 192 -20.62 12.96 -19.33
N MET A 193 -19.43 12.58 -19.77
CA MET A 193 -18.21 12.71 -18.98
C MET A 193 -17.00 12.92 -19.88
N ASN A 194 -15.93 13.43 -19.32
CA ASN A 194 -14.59 13.29 -19.89
C ASN A 194 -13.84 12.25 -19.05
N MET A 195 -12.96 11.47 -19.66
CA MET A 195 -12.04 10.60 -18.94
C MET A 195 -10.63 11.13 -19.12
N GLU A 196 -9.90 11.30 -18.01
CA GLU A 196 -8.55 11.83 -18.01
C GLU A 196 -7.58 10.83 -17.36
N LYS A 197 -6.34 10.82 -17.84
CA LYS A 197 -5.26 10.10 -17.17
C LYS A 197 -4.67 10.98 -16.08
N VAL A 198 -4.54 10.44 -14.87
CA VAL A 198 -4.01 11.15 -13.70
C VAL A 198 -3.00 10.29 -12.95
N GLN A 199 -2.07 10.94 -12.25
CA GLN A 199 -1.07 10.28 -11.40
C GLN A 199 -1.50 10.38 -9.93
N ILE A 200 -1.58 9.25 -9.23
CA ILE A 200 -1.77 9.21 -7.78
C ILE A 200 -0.40 9.02 -7.11
N PRO A 201 0.02 9.94 -6.21
CA PRO A 201 1.26 9.79 -5.45
C PRO A 201 1.29 8.45 -4.69
N GLY A 202 2.35 7.68 -4.89
CA GLY A 202 2.53 6.36 -4.26
C GLY A 202 1.69 5.22 -4.83
N ARG A 203 0.87 5.45 -5.86
CA ARG A 203 0.01 4.41 -6.47
C ARG A 203 0.15 4.28 -7.99
N GLY A 204 0.67 5.29 -8.69
CA GLY A 204 0.88 5.22 -10.15
C GLY A 204 -0.19 5.93 -10.97
N GLU A 205 -0.23 5.64 -12.27
CA GLU A 205 -1.18 6.24 -13.22
C GLU A 205 -2.55 5.55 -13.12
N THR A 206 -3.63 6.32 -13.24
CA THR A 206 -4.99 5.80 -13.30
C THR A 206 -5.91 6.71 -14.12
N LEU A 207 -7.17 6.32 -14.28
CA LEU A 207 -8.23 7.09 -14.91
C LEU A 207 -9.01 7.92 -13.89
N GLN A 208 -9.44 9.11 -14.29
CA GLN A 208 -10.37 9.94 -13.54
C GLN A 208 -11.50 10.41 -14.45
N PRO A 209 -12.77 10.12 -14.13
CA PRO A 209 -13.89 10.76 -14.81
C PRO A 209 -13.94 12.22 -14.36
N THR A 210 -14.02 13.15 -15.30
CA THR A 210 -14.10 14.60 -15.07
C THR A 210 -15.27 15.16 -15.85
N GLN A 211 -15.64 16.42 -15.55
CA GLN A 211 -16.68 17.17 -16.28
C GLN A 211 -18.03 16.44 -16.41
N ILE A 212 -18.37 15.60 -15.43
CA ILE A 212 -19.56 14.77 -15.44
C ILE A 212 -20.82 15.64 -15.48
N THR A 213 -21.73 15.31 -16.40
CA THR A 213 -23.04 15.95 -16.54
C THR A 213 -24.13 14.86 -16.54
N ILE A 214 -25.06 14.94 -15.60
CA ILE A 214 -26.22 14.03 -15.48
C ILE A 214 -27.49 14.88 -15.48
N THR A 215 -28.18 14.92 -16.62
CA THR A 215 -29.39 15.75 -16.78
C THR A 215 -30.64 15.03 -16.25
N ASN A 216 -31.72 15.77 -16.01
CA ASN A 216 -33.03 15.23 -15.59
C ASN A 216 -33.02 14.42 -14.27
N THR A 217 -32.09 14.72 -13.36
CA THR A 217 -32.02 14.10 -12.03
C THR A 217 -32.87 14.84 -10.98
N GLY A 218 -33.26 16.08 -11.27
CA GLY A 218 -33.82 17.01 -10.27
C GLY A 218 -32.75 17.68 -9.39
N CYS A 219 -31.46 17.37 -9.61
CA CYS A 219 -30.31 17.98 -8.96
C CYS A 219 -29.51 18.85 -9.94
N SER A 220 -28.47 19.51 -9.44
CA SER A 220 -27.48 20.13 -10.30
C SER A 220 -26.91 19.11 -11.29
N GLU A 221 -26.95 19.44 -12.57
CA GLU A 221 -26.55 18.52 -13.63
C GLU A 221 -25.04 18.31 -13.68
N LYS A 222 -24.25 19.32 -13.31
CA LYS A 222 -22.79 19.30 -13.49
C LYS A 222 -22.05 18.94 -12.20
N SER A 223 -20.96 18.19 -12.34
CA SER A 223 -20.02 17.97 -11.26
C SER A 223 -19.25 19.23 -10.89
N ARG A 224 -18.81 19.28 -9.63
CA ARG A 224 -17.87 20.26 -9.07
C ARG A 224 -16.52 19.61 -8.78
N GLN A 225 -16.53 18.38 -8.29
CA GLN A 225 -15.33 17.62 -7.95
C GLN A 225 -15.57 16.15 -8.29
N THR A 226 -14.51 15.46 -8.72
CA THR A 226 -14.50 14.02 -8.96
C THR A 226 -13.25 13.41 -8.35
N SER A 227 -13.30 12.11 -8.08
CA SER A 227 -12.16 11.32 -7.58
C SER A 227 -11.62 10.41 -8.68
N PRO A 228 -10.32 10.06 -8.65
CA PRO A 228 -9.79 9.05 -9.55
C PRO A 228 -10.35 7.66 -9.24
N ILE A 229 -10.39 6.82 -10.28
CA ILE A 229 -10.64 5.38 -10.12
C ILE A 229 -9.44 4.79 -9.40
N THR A 230 -9.71 4.10 -8.29
CA THR A 230 -8.63 3.63 -7.41
C THR A 230 -8.13 2.25 -7.83
N SER A 231 -9.00 1.36 -8.29
CA SER A 231 -8.64 0.01 -8.71
C SER A 231 -9.19 -0.28 -10.11
N LEU A 232 -8.43 -0.96 -10.95
CA LEU A 232 -8.98 -1.49 -12.20
C LEU A 232 -9.88 -2.71 -11.97
N ASP A 233 -9.77 -3.34 -10.80
CA ASP A 233 -10.63 -4.45 -10.39
C ASP A 233 -11.92 -3.95 -9.71
N ASP A 234 -11.98 -2.67 -9.29
CA ASP A 234 -13.17 -1.97 -8.78
C ASP A 234 -13.26 -0.59 -9.42
N LEU A 235 -13.87 -0.56 -10.60
CA LEU A 235 -14.04 0.65 -11.40
C LEU A 235 -15.15 1.52 -10.80
N SER A 236 -14.81 2.28 -9.77
CA SER A 236 -15.74 3.23 -9.15
C SER A 236 -15.11 4.59 -8.87
N SER A 237 -15.96 5.62 -8.82
CA SER A 237 -15.58 7.00 -8.53
C SER A 237 -16.62 7.68 -7.66
N GLU A 238 -16.13 8.45 -6.68
CA GLU A 238 -16.93 9.41 -5.95
C GLU A 238 -16.98 10.76 -6.68
N VAL A 239 -18.15 11.37 -6.72
CA VAL A 239 -18.42 12.63 -7.44
C VAL A 239 -19.24 13.56 -6.56
N VAL A 240 -18.88 14.84 -6.55
CA VAL A 240 -19.63 15.89 -5.88
C VAL A 240 -20.21 16.81 -6.93
N MET A 241 -21.54 16.94 -6.96
CA MET A 241 -22.27 17.83 -7.86
C MET A 241 -22.14 19.30 -7.40
N LYS A 242 -22.44 20.28 -8.26
CA LYS A 242 -22.32 21.71 -7.88
C LYS A 242 -23.25 22.13 -6.74
N ASP A 243 -24.37 21.44 -6.55
CA ASP A 243 -25.26 21.65 -5.40
C ASP A 243 -24.78 20.95 -4.11
N GLY A 244 -23.63 20.27 -4.15
CA GLY A 244 -23.04 19.56 -3.02
C GLY A 244 -23.53 18.11 -2.84
N SER A 245 -24.43 17.62 -3.69
CA SER A 245 -24.87 16.22 -3.66
C SER A 245 -23.71 15.28 -4.00
N ALA A 246 -23.54 14.21 -3.22
CA ALA A 246 -22.55 13.17 -3.47
C ALA A 246 -23.16 12.04 -4.31
N VAL A 247 -22.42 11.60 -5.33
CA VAL A 247 -22.80 10.56 -6.27
C VAL A 247 -21.68 9.54 -6.32
N HIS A 248 -22.02 8.27 -6.06
CA HIS A 248 -21.13 7.15 -6.32
C HIS A 248 -21.45 6.60 -7.71
N ILE A 249 -20.41 6.39 -8.53
CA ILE A 249 -20.54 5.86 -9.88
C ILE A 249 -19.70 4.60 -9.99
N THR A 250 -20.32 3.53 -10.49
CA THR A 250 -19.65 2.27 -10.83
C THR A 250 -19.66 2.11 -12.34
N PHE A 251 -18.51 1.79 -12.93
CA PHE A 251 -18.32 1.65 -14.36
C PHE A 251 -18.12 0.19 -14.75
N VAL A 252 -18.54 -0.15 -15.95
CA VAL A 252 -18.26 -1.40 -16.64
C VAL A 252 -17.94 -1.03 -18.08
N ALA A 253 -16.83 -1.53 -18.62
CA ALA A 253 -16.47 -1.30 -20.01
C ALA A 253 -16.61 -2.58 -20.83
N THR A 254 -16.94 -2.46 -22.12
CA THR A 254 -16.85 -3.59 -23.04
C THR A 254 -15.39 -3.98 -23.26
N GLU A 255 -15.14 -5.23 -23.66
CA GLU A 255 -13.78 -5.72 -23.96
C GLU A 255 -13.05 -4.85 -24.99
N THR A 256 -13.81 -4.30 -25.95
CA THR A 256 -13.28 -3.41 -27.00
C THR A 256 -13.11 -1.96 -26.57
N LEU A 257 -13.51 -1.60 -25.34
CA LEU A 257 -13.50 -0.22 -24.83
C LEU A 257 -14.19 0.78 -25.78
N THR A 258 -15.20 0.31 -26.53
CA THR A 258 -16.02 1.16 -27.42
C THR A 258 -17.29 1.67 -26.73
N THR A 259 -17.61 1.14 -25.56
CA THR A 259 -18.76 1.53 -24.76
C THR A 259 -18.40 1.41 -23.29
N ILE A 260 -18.76 2.44 -22.52
CA ILE A 260 -18.72 2.40 -21.06
C ILE A 260 -20.17 2.45 -20.58
N THR A 261 -20.55 1.51 -19.74
CA THR A 261 -21.84 1.48 -19.05
C THR A 261 -21.59 1.48 -17.54
N GLY A 262 -22.66 1.51 -16.76
CA GLY A 262 -22.54 1.51 -15.33
C GLY A 262 -23.80 1.96 -14.63
N VAL A 263 -23.67 2.18 -13.34
CA VAL A 263 -24.71 2.72 -12.48
C VAL A 263 -24.19 3.91 -11.69
N PHE A 264 -25.09 4.82 -11.35
CA PHE A 264 -24.81 5.85 -10.36
C PHE A 264 -25.88 5.85 -9.26
N VAL A 265 -25.49 6.29 -8.07
CA VAL A 265 -26.40 6.47 -6.93
C VAL A 265 -26.07 7.77 -6.22
N PHE A 266 -27.08 8.62 -6.02
CA PHE A 266 -26.97 9.81 -5.18
C PHE A 266 -27.03 9.41 -3.70
N ASN A 267 -25.91 9.55 -3.00
CA ASN A 267 -25.75 9.18 -1.59
C ASN A 267 -26.16 10.31 -0.62
N SER A 268 -26.21 11.55 -1.10
CA SER A 268 -26.58 12.72 -0.31
C SER A 268 -27.28 13.80 -1.16
N GLY A 269 -27.66 14.90 -0.51
CA GLY A 269 -28.33 16.02 -1.16
C GLY A 269 -29.82 15.79 -1.41
N GLN A 270 -30.43 16.69 -2.19
CA GLN A 270 -31.86 16.68 -2.46
C GLN A 270 -32.33 15.48 -3.30
N CYS A 271 -31.44 14.85 -4.07
CA CYS A 271 -31.74 13.65 -4.86
C CYS A 271 -31.26 12.36 -4.19
N LYS A 272 -30.99 12.37 -2.88
CA LYS A 272 -30.55 11.16 -2.17
C LYS A 272 -31.47 9.98 -2.44
N GLY A 273 -30.89 8.85 -2.85
CA GLY A 273 -31.61 7.63 -3.21
C GLY A 273 -32.10 7.57 -4.65
N LEU A 274 -31.86 8.60 -5.47
CA LEU A 274 -31.97 8.48 -6.93
C LEU A 274 -30.80 7.68 -7.45
N ASP A 275 -31.11 6.68 -8.27
CA ASP A 275 -30.18 5.81 -8.95
C ASP A 275 -30.54 5.71 -10.43
N GLY A 276 -29.55 5.35 -11.26
CA GLY A 276 -29.76 5.15 -12.68
C GLY A 276 -28.65 4.33 -13.32
N ALA A 277 -28.98 3.65 -14.41
CA ALA A 277 -28.03 2.97 -15.27
C ALA A 277 -27.72 3.85 -16.48
N PHE A 278 -26.46 3.96 -16.87
CA PHE A 278 -26.03 4.77 -18.02
C PHE A 278 -25.30 3.92 -19.06
N THR A 279 -25.35 4.38 -20.30
CA THR A 279 -24.53 3.86 -21.39
C THR A 279 -24.00 5.06 -22.16
N VAL A 280 -22.68 5.10 -22.31
CA VAL A 280 -21.97 6.14 -23.07
C VAL A 280 -21.06 5.54 -24.12
N ILE A 281 -20.93 6.28 -25.22
CA ILE A 281 -20.06 6.00 -26.34
C ILE A 281 -19.15 7.20 -26.59
N ARG A 282 -18.02 6.95 -27.23
CA ARG A 282 -17.03 7.96 -27.60
C ARG A 282 -17.35 8.59 -28.95
#